data_AF-A0A286AM42-F1
#
_entry.id   AF-A0A286AM42-F1
#
_cell.length_a   1.000
_cell.length_b   1.000
_cell.length_c   1.000
_cell.angle_alpha   90.00
_cell.angle_beta   90.00
_cell.angle_gamma   90.00
#
_symmetry.space_group_name_H-M   'P 1'
#
loop_
_entity.id
_entity.type
_entity.pdbx_description
1 polymer ?
#
loop_
_entity_poly.entity_id
_entity_poly.type
_entity_poly.pdbx_seq_one_letter_code
_entity_poly.pdbx_strand_id
1 'polypeptide(L)'
;MSKKAPLDMSSLLAEKGQGAPANDAPTRSIITETFKNEPTNRKIGESKKKPPPSSEFVNLGFKVPKEFRHRLRKIAAAKDVSLVEVLRDAVDLYEKANSK
;
A
#
# COMPACT_ATOMS: atom_id res chain seq x y z
N MET A 1 24.37 27.24 -42.17
CA MET A 1 23.82 26.55 -40.98
C MET A 1 22.42 27.10 -40.69
N SER A 2 21.39 26.51 -41.32
CA SER A 2 19.99 26.96 -41.16
C SER A 2 19.41 26.41 -39.85
N LYS A 3 19.20 27.28 -38.85
CA LYS A 3 18.56 26.91 -37.58
C LYS A 3 17.05 26.82 -37.81
N LYS A 4 16.50 25.61 -37.89
CA LYS A 4 15.04 25.42 -37.90
C LYS A 4 14.49 25.78 -36.51
N ALA A 5 13.47 26.61 -36.46
CA ALA A 5 12.77 26.94 -35.22
C ALA A 5 12.11 25.67 -34.63
N PRO A 6 12.13 25.50 -33.29
CA PRO A 6 11.50 24.35 -32.65
C PRO A 6 9.98 24.41 -32.85
N LEU A 7 9.40 23.26 -33.19
CA LEU A 7 7.97 23.08 -33.41
C LEU A 7 7.24 23.22 -32.06
N ASP A 8 6.35 24.21 -31.95
CA ASP A 8 5.64 24.49 -30.72
C ASP A 8 4.42 23.56 -30.58
N MET A 9 4.51 22.60 -29.66
CA MET A 9 3.53 21.55 -29.41
C MET A 9 2.50 21.92 -28.34
N SER A 10 2.50 23.17 -27.88
CA SER A 10 1.62 23.69 -26.82
C SER A 10 0.12 23.54 -27.13
N SER A 11 -0.29 23.53 -28.40
CA SER A 11 -1.68 23.31 -28.80
C SER A 11 -2.18 21.87 -28.70
N LEU A 12 -1.28 20.89 -28.55
CA LEU A 12 -1.62 19.47 -28.36
C LEU A 12 -1.79 19.11 -26.87
N LEU A 13 -1.41 20.02 -25.97
CA LEU A 13 -1.67 19.88 -24.54
C LEU A 13 -3.11 20.33 -24.27
N ALA A 14 -4.03 19.36 -24.25
CA ALA A 14 -5.38 19.61 -23.79
C ALA A 14 -5.35 20.10 -22.34
N GLU A 15 -5.90 21.29 -22.09
CA GLU A 15 -6.05 21.82 -20.75
C GLU A 15 -7.03 20.93 -19.98
N LYS A 16 -6.54 20.31 -18.90
CA LYS A 16 -7.29 19.37 -18.08
C LYS A 16 -8.51 20.07 -17.48
N GLY A 17 -9.70 19.82 -18.04
CA GLY A 17 -10.96 20.31 -17.48
C GLY A 17 -12.00 20.83 -18.49
N GLN A 18 -11.68 20.95 -19.78
CA GLN A 18 -12.61 21.53 -20.77
C GLN A 18 -13.64 20.55 -21.38
N GLY A 19 -14.16 19.61 -20.58
CA GLY A 19 -15.26 18.72 -21.00
C GLY A 19 -16.59 19.22 -20.45
N ALA A 20 -17.40 19.89 -21.26
CA ALA A 20 -18.77 20.24 -20.88
C ALA A 20 -19.71 19.02 -21.04
N PRO A 21 -20.55 18.70 -20.04
CA PRO A 21 -21.49 17.58 -20.15
C PRO A 21 -22.60 17.90 -21.17
N ALA A 22 -23.01 16.90 -21.94
CA ALA A 22 -24.11 17.02 -22.90
C ALA A 22 -25.46 17.25 -22.20
N ASN A 23 -26.30 18.12 -22.75
CA ASN A 23 -27.56 18.58 -22.16
C ASN A 23 -28.61 17.49 -21.84
N ASP A 24 -28.50 16.30 -22.45
CA ASP A 24 -29.49 15.21 -22.29
C ASP A 24 -29.14 14.22 -21.17
N ALA A 25 -28.07 14.47 -20.41
CA ALA A 25 -27.68 13.59 -19.32
C ALA A 25 -28.64 13.76 -18.11
N PRO A 26 -29.28 12.69 -17.61
CA PRO A 26 -30.10 12.76 -16.41
C PRO A 26 -29.27 13.28 -15.22
N THR A 27 -29.75 14.34 -14.57
CA THR A 27 -29.14 14.99 -13.41
C THR A 27 -29.18 14.06 -12.20
N ARG A 28 -28.14 13.24 -12.07
CA ARG A 28 -27.83 12.57 -10.80
C ARG A 28 -27.24 13.62 -9.86
N SER A 29 -27.61 13.59 -8.57
CA SER A 29 -26.96 14.40 -7.55
C SER A 29 -25.46 14.11 -7.56
N ILE A 30 -24.66 15.12 -7.92
CA ILE A 30 -23.21 15.04 -7.86
C ILE A 30 -22.87 15.04 -6.37
N ILE A 31 -22.53 13.87 -5.85
CA ILE A 31 -21.94 13.74 -4.53
C ILE A 31 -20.59 14.46 -4.61
N THR A 32 -20.52 15.71 -4.14
CA THR A 32 -19.28 16.50 -4.00
C THR A 32 -18.49 16.06 -2.78
N GLU A 33 -18.66 14.82 -2.32
CA GLU A 33 -17.68 14.19 -1.46
C GLU A 33 -16.47 13.96 -2.35
N THR A 34 -15.48 14.83 -2.16
CA THR A 34 -14.15 14.72 -2.72
C THR A 34 -13.78 13.25 -2.76
N PHE A 35 -13.66 12.66 -3.95
CA PHE A 35 -12.91 11.44 -4.14
C PHE A 35 -11.50 11.78 -3.67
N LYS A 36 -11.24 11.53 -2.38
CA LYS A 36 -9.90 11.54 -1.84
C LYS A 36 -9.22 10.42 -2.58
N ASN A 37 -8.38 10.79 -3.56
CA ASN A 37 -7.49 9.86 -4.23
C ASN A 37 -6.90 8.96 -3.16
N GLU A 38 -7.26 7.68 -3.19
CA GLU A 38 -6.59 6.66 -2.40
C GLU A 38 -5.09 6.80 -2.67
N PRO A 39 -4.25 7.10 -1.67
CA PRO A 39 -2.96 6.47 -1.68
C PRO A 39 -3.28 4.99 -1.45
N THR A 40 -3.15 4.16 -2.49
CA THR A 40 -2.92 2.74 -2.29
C THR A 40 -1.78 2.61 -1.29
N ASN A 41 -2.14 2.41 -0.03
CA ASN A 41 -1.19 2.46 1.07
C ASN A 41 -0.46 1.11 1.09
N ARG A 42 0.59 1.03 0.27
CA ARG A 42 1.86 0.46 0.72
C ARG A 42 2.12 1.03 2.11
N LYS A 43 1.64 0.38 3.17
CA LYS A 43 1.96 0.76 4.57
C LYS A 43 3.44 0.46 4.83
N ILE A 44 4.31 1.27 4.23
CA ILE A 44 5.65 1.58 4.66
C ILE A 44 5.50 2.95 5.31
N GLY A 45 5.29 2.99 6.63
CA GLY A 45 5.23 4.25 7.37
C GLY A 45 3.87 4.61 7.94
N GLU A 46 3.31 3.76 8.81
CA GLU A 46 2.55 4.29 9.93
C GLU A 46 3.51 4.47 11.10
N SER A 47 3.65 5.71 11.53
CA SER A 47 4.27 6.18 12.76
C SER A 47 3.52 5.66 14.00
N LYS A 48 3.49 4.35 14.20
CA LYS A 48 3.52 3.81 15.55
C LYS A 48 4.98 3.84 15.94
N LYS A 49 5.31 4.49 17.06
CA LYS A 49 6.64 4.50 17.68
C LYS A 49 7.35 3.19 17.34
N LYS A 50 8.23 3.20 16.33
CA LYS A 50 9.13 2.08 16.15
C LYS A 50 9.88 2.08 17.47
N PRO A 51 9.83 1.01 18.28
CA PRO A 51 10.81 0.91 19.35
C PRO A 51 12.17 1.18 18.69
N PRO A 52 13.09 1.88 19.37
CA PRO A 52 14.42 2.07 18.82
C PRO A 52 14.89 0.71 18.30
N PRO A 53 15.60 0.64 17.16
CA PRO A 53 16.23 -0.61 16.77
C PRO A 53 17.18 -0.97 17.91
N SER A 54 16.70 -1.68 18.93
CA SER A 54 17.59 -2.36 19.83
C SER A 54 18.35 -3.29 18.91
N SER A 55 19.67 -3.23 18.99
CA SER A 55 20.59 -4.01 18.17
C SER A 55 20.33 -5.53 18.25
N GLU A 56 19.36 -5.96 19.08
CA GLU A 56 18.90 -7.33 19.27
C GLU A 56 17.92 -7.81 18.19
N PHE A 57 17.12 -6.93 17.55
CA PHE A 57 16.08 -7.37 16.61
C PHE A 57 16.48 -7.22 15.15
N VAL A 58 16.77 -8.35 14.49
CA VAL A 58 17.06 -8.42 13.05
C VAL A 58 15.78 -8.45 12.23
N ASN A 59 15.66 -7.57 11.24
CA ASN A 59 14.53 -7.58 10.31
C ASN A 59 14.68 -8.71 9.28
N LEU A 60 13.81 -9.71 9.34
CA LEU A 60 13.79 -10.83 8.39
C LEU A 60 12.72 -10.61 7.29
N GLY A 61 13.18 -10.58 6.03
CA GLY A 61 12.32 -10.39 4.86
C GLY A 61 11.84 -11.71 4.25
N PHE A 62 10.87 -12.37 4.89
CA PHE A 62 10.34 -13.64 4.38
C PHE A 62 9.40 -13.43 3.19
N LYS A 63 9.67 -14.14 2.08
CA LYS A 63 8.69 -14.32 1.00
C LYS A 63 7.83 -15.54 1.34
N VAL A 64 6.54 -15.30 1.51
CA VAL A 64 5.61 -16.35 1.96
C VAL A 64 4.36 -16.36 1.07
N PRO A 65 3.81 -17.55 0.72
CA PRO A 65 2.59 -17.62 -0.08
C PRO A 65 1.41 -16.87 0.54
N LYS A 66 0.51 -16.36 -0.32
CA LYS A 66 -0.66 -15.58 0.09
C LYS A 66 -1.56 -16.34 1.06
N GLU A 67 -1.80 -17.63 0.79
CA GLU A 67 -2.63 -18.50 1.63
C GLU A 67 -2.06 -18.67 3.04
N PHE A 68 -0.74 -18.82 3.16
CA PHE A 68 -0.08 -18.91 4.46
C PHE A 68 -0.20 -17.59 5.24
N ARG A 69 0.03 -16.46 4.58
CA ARG A 69 -0.14 -15.14 5.19
C ARG A 69 -1.58 -14.92 5.68
N HIS A 70 -2.57 -15.36 4.92
CA HIS A 70 -3.97 -15.25 5.30
C HIS A 70 -4.29 -16.07 6.56
N ARG A 71 -3.84 -17.34 6.60
CA ARG A 71 -3.99 -18.21 7.77
C ARG A 71 -3.37 -17.61 9.03
N LEU A 72 -2.14 -17.10 8.94
CA LEU A 72 -1.49 -16.47 10.09
C LEU A 72 -2.23 -15.23 10.58
N ARG A 73 -2.77 -14.40 9.69
CA ARG A 73 -3.59 -13.25 10.10
C ARG A 73 -4.87 -13.69 10.82
N LYS A 74 -5.51 -14.77 10.37
CA LYS A 74 -6.71 -15.31 11.03
C LYS A 74 -6.37 -15.80 12.45
N ILE A 75 -5.24 -16.48 12.62
CA ILE A 75 -4.76 -16.93 13.93
C ILE A 75 -4.41 -15.74 14.84
N ALA A 76 -3.74 -14.72 14.31
CA ALA A 76 -3.40 -13.51 15.04
C ALA A 76 -4.66 -12.78 15.53
N ALA A 77 -5.68 -12.66 14.66
CA ALA A 77 -6.97 -12.06 15.03
C ALA A 77 -7.72 -12.86 16.09
N ALA A 78 -7.62 -14.19 16.10
CA ALA A 78 -8.25 -15.03 17.11
C ALA A 78 -7.56 -14.94 18.49
N LYS A 79 -6.30 -14.49 18.53
CA LYS A 79 -5.50 -14.37 19.74
C LYS A 79 -5.29 -12.91 20.19
N ASP A 80 -5.88 -11.94 19.49
CA ASP A 80 -5.71 -10.49 19.70
C ASP A 80 -4.24 -10.02 19.74
N VAL A 81 -3.35 -10.71 19.03
CA VAL A 81 -1.91 -10.40 18.96
C VAL A 81 -1.49 -9.95 17.57
N SER A 82 -0.31 -9.34 17.47
CA SER A 82 0.26 -8.95 16.19
C SER A 82 0.76 -10.15 15.39
N LEU A 83 0.76 -10.02 14.05
CA LEU A 83 1.31 -11.06 13.16
C LEU A 83 2.78 -11.38 13.46
N VAL A 84 3.56 -10.39 13.93
CA VAL A 84 4.99 -10.55 14.22
C VAL A 84 5.19 -11.41 15.46
N GLU A 85 4.37 -11.24 16.50
CA GLU A 85 4.44 -12.06 17.72
C GLU A 85 4.09 -13.51 17.42
N VAL A 86 3.05 -13.76 16.62
CA VAL A 86 2.70 -15.13 16.19
C VAL A 86 3.84 -15.81 15.44
N LEU A 87 4.60 -15.05 14.64
CA LEU A 87 5.77 -15.58 13.94
C LEU A 87 6.92 -15.90 14.89
N ARG A 88 7.15 -15.08 15.92
CA ARG A 88 8.17 -15.35 16.96
C ARG A 88 7.83 -16.62 17.72
N ASP A 89 6.60 -16.74 18.22
CA ASP A 89 6.13 -17.93 18.92
C ASP A 89 6.27 -19.20 18.06
N ALA A 90 5.96 -19.09 16.76
CA ALA A 90 6.08 -20.21 15.84
C ALA A 90 7.54 -20.65 15.63
N VAL A 91 8.49 -19.71 15.57
CA VAL A 91 9.92 -19.99 15.46
C VAL A 91 10.43 -20.63 16.76
N ASP A 92 10.08 -20.08 17.92
CA ASP A 92 10.49 -20.64 19.21
C ASP A 92 10.01 -22.08 19.40
N LEU A 93 8.77 -22.38 18.99
CA LEU A 93 8.24 -23.74 19.01
C LEU A 93 8.96 -24.67 18.03
N TYR A 94 9.33 -24.16 16.85
CA TYR A 94 10.10 -24.91 15.86
C TYR A 94 11.52 -25.22 16.36
N GLU A 95 12.19 -24.26 16.98
CA GLU A 95 13.53 -24.46 17.56
C GLU A 95 13.49 -25.47 18.70
N LYS A 96 12.50 -25.38 19.60
CA LYS A 96 12.30 -26.37 20.68
C LYS A 96 12.06 -27.78 20.14
N ALA A 97 11.33 -27.92 19.04
CA ALA A 97 11.07 -29.21 18.41
C ALA A 97 12.29 -29.79 17.69
N ASN A 98 13.19 -28.94 17.20
CA ASN A 98 14.36 -29.33 16.42
C ASN A 98 15.69 -29.25 17.19
N SER A 99 15.66 -28.87 18.46
CA SER A 99 16.80 -28.95 19.38
C SER A 99 17.06 -30.42 19.72
N LYS A 100 17.64 -31.16 18.78
CA LYS A 100 18.22 -32.49 18.97
C LYS A 100 19.73 -32.39 19.14
#